data_AF-A0A2I0L198-F1
#
_entry.id   AF-A0A2I0L198-F1
#
_cell.length_a   1.000
_cell.length_b   1.000
_cell.length_c   1.000
_cell.angle_alpha   90.00
_cell.angle_beta   90.00
_cell.angle_gamma   90.00
#
_symmetry.space_group_name_H-M   'P 1'
#
loop_
_entity.id
_entity.type
_entity.pdbx_description
1 polymer ?
#
loop_
_entity_poly.entity_id
_entity_poly.type
_entity_poly.pdbx_seq_one_letter_code
_entity_poly.pdbx_strand_id
1 'polypeptide(L)'
;MDIVPVDKLAFHFHDTYGQALANIFVSLQCCPYANGTSGNVATEDVVYMLNGLGVKTNVDLKQLMQVGDFICQHLGHRSGSKTAIALSRSTAHSSKL
;
A
#
# COMPACT_ATOMS: atom_id res chain seq x y z
N MET A 1 18.74 26.53 -13.16
CA MET A 1 18.08 25.43 -12.43
C MET A 1 17.31 24.64 -13.46
N ASP A 2 17.66 23.37 -13.64
CA ASP A 2 16.97 22.51 -14.59
C ASP A 2 15.64 22.04 -13.99
N ILE A 3 14.58 22.07 -14.80
CA ILE A 3 13.22 21.68 -14.39
C ILE A 3 13.02 20.20 -14.72
N VAL A 4 12.64 19.39 -13.73
CA VAL A 4 12.27 17.98 -13.94
C VAL A 4 10.75 17.88 -14.13
N PRO A 5 10.27 17.30 -15.25
CA PRO A 5 8.85 17.07 -15.47
C PRO A 5 8.21 16.17 -14.41
N VAL A 6 6.96 16.47 -14.06
CA VAL A 6 6.16 15.78 -13.03
C VAL A 6 5.98 14.29 -13.31
N ASP A 7 5.81 13.91 -14.59
CA ASP A 7 5.69 12.52 -15.06
C ASP A 7 6.99 11.71 -14.92
N LYS A 8 8.11 12.37 -14.62
CA LYS A 8 9.42 11.74 -14.34
C LYS A 8 9.77 11.73 -12.86
N LEU A 9 8.88 12.21 -12.00
CA LEU A 9 9.09 12.19 -10.55
C LEU A 9 8.47 10.93 -9.94
N ALA A 10 9.14 10.40 -8.93
CA ALA A 10 8.65 9.32 -8.11
C ALA A 10 8.99 9.61 -6.65
N PHE A 11 7.99 9.52 -5.76
CA PHE A 11 8.23 9.54 -4.32
C PHE A 11 8.50 8.15 -3.74
N HIS A 12 9.22 8.13 -2.64
CA HIS A 12 9.47 6.93 -1.86
C HIS A 12 9.42 7.25 -0.38
N PHE A 13 8.46 6.66 0.34
CA PHE A 13 8.25 6.95 1.75
C PHE A 13 8.40 5.70 2.61
N HIS A 14 9.13 5.86 3.71
CA HIS A 14 9.22 4.85 4.75
C HIS A 14 8.17 5.08 5.83
N ASP A 15 7.65 4.00 6.40
CA ASP A 15 6.62 4.08 7.44
C ASP A 15 7.15 3.93 8.87
N THR A 16 8.45 4.18 9.08
CA THR A 16 9.12 4.07 10.39
C THR A 16 8.40 4.84 11.51
N TYR A 17 7.81 6.00 11.19
CA TYR A 17 7.07 6.86 12.12
C TYR A 17 5.56 6.89 11.85
N GLY A 18 5.03 5.96 11.05
CA GLY A 18 3.60 5.91 10.72
C GLY A 18 3.12 7.08 9.83
N GLN A 19 4.02 7.73 9.10
CA GLN A 19 3.73 8.93 8.30
C GLN A 19 3.67 8.64 6.79
N ALA A 20 3.96 7.43 6.33
CA ALA A 20 4.12 7.17 4.91
C ALA A 20 2.83 7.45 4.12
N LEU A 21 1.68 6.98 4.60
CA LEU A 21 0.39 7.20 3.94
C LEU A 21 0.01 8.69 3.90
N ALA A 22 0.26 9.43 4.99
CA ALA A 22 0.01 10.87 5.02
C ALA A 22 0.90 11.62 4.00
N ASN A 23 2.17 11.24 3.92
CA ASN A 23 3.10 11.82 2.95
C ASN A 23 2.72 11.47 1.50
N ILE A 24 2.27 10.24 1.24
CA ILE A 24 1.74 9.84 -0.07
C ILE A 24 0.51 10.69 -0.42
N PHE A 25 -0.42 10.86 0.53
CA PHE A 25 -1.62 11.65 0.30
C PHE A 25 -1.29 13.11 -0.07
N VAL A 26 -0.40 13.77 0.67
CA VAL A 26 0.07 15.12 0.33
C VAL A 26 0.77 15.12 -1.02
N SER A 27 1.59 14.11 -1.32
CA SER A 27 2.28 14.01 -2.61
C SER A 27 1.31 13.90 -3.77
N LEU A 28 0.22 13.13 -3.65
CA LEU A 28 -0.83 13.04 -4.68
C LEU A 28 -1.48 14.40 -4.99
N GLN A 29 -1.54 15.29 -3.99
CA GLN A 29 -2.06 16.66 -4.19
C GLN A 29 -1.06 17.56 -4.93
N CYS A 30 0.23 17.20 -4.96
CA CYS A 30 1.29 18.02 -5.54
C CYS A 30 1.94 17.43 -6.81
N CYS A 31 1.97 16.10 -6.99
CA CYS A 31 2.66 15.39 -8.08
C CYS A 31 2.33 13.87 -8.06
N PRO A 32 1.88 13.24 -9.18
CA PRO A 32 1.11 11.98 -9.13
C PRO A 32 1.88 10.65 -9.28
N TYR A 33 3.16 10.50 -8.88
CA TYR A 33 3.81 9.18 -9.03
C TYR A 33 4.89 8.84 -7.98
N ALA A 34 5.09 7.54 -7.69
CA ALA A 34 5.97 7.03 -6.63
C ALA A 34 6.45 5.58 -6.85
N ASN A 35 7.76 5.29 -6.68
CA ASN A 35 8.39 3.96 -6.77
C ASN A 35 9.76 3.92 -6.04
N GLY A 36 10.17 2.77 -5.48
CA GLY A 36 10.88 2.75 -4.19
C GLY A 36 12.11 1.85 -3.88
N THR A 37 12.65 1.92 -2.63
CA THR A 37 13.58 0.96 -1.93
C THR A 37 13.61 1.01 -0.36
N SER A 38 14.23 0.03 0.32
CA SER A 38 13.86 -0.57 1.63
C SER A 38 13.47 0.28 2.85
N GLY A 39 12.30 -0.06 3.40
CA GLY A 39 11.67 0.44 4.62
C GLY A 39 10.18 0.67 4.36
N ASN A 40 9.56 -0.23 3.58
CA ASN A 40 8.44 0.13 2.72
C ASN A 40 7.13 0.19 3.49
N VAL A 41 6.33 1.19 3.16
CA VAL A 41 4.88 1.14 3.41
C VAL A 41 4.31 -0.12 2.75
N ALA A 42 3.41 -0.82 3.44
CA ALA A 42 2.79 -2.01 2.87
C ALA A 42 1.92 -1.62 1.66
N THR A 43 2.10 -2.32 0.53
CA THR A 43 1.42 -1.98 -0.72
C THR A 43 -0.09 -2.11 -0.60
N GLU A 44 -0.58 -3.06 0.18
CA GLU A 44 -2.01 -3.24 0.49
C GLU A 44 -2.59 -2.01 1.18
N ASP A 45 -1.85 -1.37 2.08
CA ASP A 45 -2.29 -0.17 2.80
C ASP A 45 -2.39 1.03 1.86
N VAL A 46 -1.45 1.15 0.91
CA VAL A 46 -1.49 2.19 -0.14
C VAL A 46 -2.65 1.96 -1.10
N VAL A 47 -2.82 0.74 -1.61
CA VAL A 47 -3.90 0.40 -2.55
C VAL A 47 -5.27 0.58 -1.91
N TYR A 48 -5.43 0.20 -0.63
CA TYR A 48 -6.65 0.44 0.12
C TYR A 48 -6.99 1.93 0.20
N MET A 49 -6.02 2.78 0.56
CA MET A 49 -6.20 4.23 0.60
C MET A 49 -6.58 4.79 -0.79
N LEU A 50 -5.85 4.41 -1.84
CA LEU A 50 -6.09 4.89 -3.20
C LEU A 50 -7.48 4.49 -3.72
N ASN A 51 -7.92 3.26 -3.44
CA ASN A 51 -9.27 2.80 -3.76
C ASN A 51 -10.34 3.63 -3.03
N GLY A 52 -10.14 3.91 -1.73
CA GLY A 52 -11.04 4.77 -0.95
C GLY A 52 -11.12 6.22 -1.45
N LEU A 53 -10.04 6.71 -2.06
CA LEU A 53 -9.97 8.03 -2.71
C LEU A 53 -10.47 8.04 -4.16
N GLY A 54 -10.85 6.88 -4.71
CA GLY A 54 -11.30 6.76 -6.10
C GLY A 54 -10.18 6.86 -7.15
N VAL A 55 -8.91 6.71 -6.75
CA VAL A 55 -7.75 6.75 -7.66
C VAL A 55 -7.59 5.38 -8.32
N LYS A 56 -7.55 5.36 -9.66
CA LYS A 56 -7.39 4.13 -10.44
C LYS A 56 -5.94 3.64 -10.43
N THR A 57 -5.70 2.45 -9.87
CA THR A 57 -4.38 1.80 -9.81
C THR A 57 -4.25 0.58 -10.71
N ASN A 58 -5.37 -0.02 -11.13
CA ASN A 58 -5.45 -1.33 -11.80
C ASN A 58 -4.92 -2.50 -10.95
N VAL A 59 -4.79 -2.34 -9.63
CA VAL A 59 -4.36 -3.40 -8.71
C VAL A 59 -5.58 -4.04 -8.03
N ASP A 60 -5.69 -5.36 -8.10
CA ASP A 60 -6.68 -6.13 -7.34
C ASP A 60 -6.19 -6.32 -5.90
N LEU A 61 -6.86 -5.64 -4.95
CA LEU A 61 -6.48 -5.69 -3.54
C LEU A 61 -6.58 -7.10 -2.94
N LYS A 62 -7.56 -7.91 -3.37
CA LYS A 62 -7.75 -9.26 -2.83
C LYS A 62 -6.64 -10.19 -3.29
N GLN A 63 -6.27 -10.13 -4.57
CA GLN A 63 -5.14 -10.90 -5.11
C GLN A 63 -3.83 -10.44 -4.47
N LEU A 64 -3.63 -9.14 -4.28
CA LEU A 64 -2.45 -8.60 -3.61
C LEU A 64 -2.31 -9.14 -2.18
N MET A 65 -3.40 -9.13 -1.41
CA MET A 65 -3.41 -9.71 -0.05
C MET A 65 -3.08 -11.21 -0.06
N GLN A 66 -3.58 -11.98 -1.02
CA GLN A 66 -3.26 -13.41 -1.14
C GLN A 66 -1.76 -13.65 -1.39
N VAL A 67 -1.13 -12.81 -2.21
CA VAL A 67 0.33 -12.85 -2.45
C VAL A 67 1.10 -12.47 -1.19
N GLY A 68 0.65 -11.42 -0.48
CA GLY A 68 1.23 -11.00 0.79
C GLY A 68 1.19 -12.10 1.85
N ASP A 69 0.04 -12.78 1.98
CA ASP A 69 -0.13 -13.91 2.88
C ASP A 69 0.75 -15.10 2.49
N PHE A 70 0.83 -15.44 1.20
CA PHE A 70 1.69 -16.51 0.69
C PHE A 70 3.16 -16.30 1.09
N ILE A 71 3.72 -15.12 0.83
CA ILE A 71 5.13 -14.86 1.14
C ILE A 71 5.39 -14.78 2.64
N CYS A 72 4.46 -14.20 3.41
CA CYS A 72 4.55 -14.15 4.87
C CYS A 72 4.57 -15.55 5.48
N GLN A 73 3.69 -16.45 5.01
CA GLN A 73 3.68 -17.85 5.44
C GLN A 73 4.99 -18.55 5.08
N HIS A 74 5.49 -18.36 3.87
CA HIS A 74 6.74 -18.96 3.42
C HIS A 74 7.95 -18.51 4.25
N LEU A 75 7.97 -17.25 4.69
CA LEU A 75 9.04 -16.69 5.51
C LEU A 75 8.81 -16.87 7.02
N GLY A 76 7.67 -17.43 7.45
CA GLY A 76 7.34 -17.58 8.87
C GLY A 76 7.09 -16.26 9.61
N HIS A 77 6.74 -15.19 8.88
CA HIS A 77 6.44 -13.87 9.43
C HIS A 77 4.94 -13.56 9.32
N ARG A 78 4.47 -12.61 10.12
CA ARG A 78 3.13 -12.02 9.95
C ARG A 78 3.20 -10.86 8.96
N SER A 79 2.12 -10.62 8.23
CA SER A 79 2.01 -9.44 7.36
C SER A 79 2.18 -8.16 8.17
N GLY A 80 2.93 -7.21 7.60
CA GLY A 80 3.06 -5.84 8.13
C GLY A 80 1.92 -4.91 7.70
N SER A 81 1.07 -5.33 6.76
CA SER A 81 -0.08 -4.54 6.31
C SER A 81 -1.19 -4.51 7.36
N LYS A 82 -1.61 -3.30 7.75
CA LYS A 82 -2.77 -3.12 8.63
C LYS A 82 -4.07 -3.51 7.91
N THR A 83 -4.18 -3.19 6.63
CA THR A 83 -5.32 -3.57 5.77
C THR A 83 -5.47 -5.08 5.71
N ALA A 84 -4.40 -5.81 5.38
CA ALA A 84 -4.45 -7.27 5.27
C ALA A 84 -4.86 -7.91 6.60
N ILE A 85 -4.25 -7.48 7.71
CA ILE A 85 -4.61 -7.96 9.05
C ILE A 85 -6.09 -7.72 9.37
N ALA A 86 -6.62 -6.55 9.06
CA ALA A 86 -8.01 -6.20 9.37
C ALA A 86 -9.00 -7.01 8.53
N LEU A 87 -8.79 -7.05 7.20
CA LEU A 87 -9.73 -7.67 6.26
C LEU A 87 -9.70 -9.22 6.33
N SER A 88 -8.55 -9.81 6.66
CA SER A 88 -8.46 -11.27 6.85
C SER A 88 -9.23 -11.77 8.09
N ARG A 89 -9.51 -10.89 9.07
CA ARG A 89 -10.38 -11.24 10.21
C ARG A 89 -11.86 -11.18 9.86
N SER A 90 -12.25 -10.27 8.98
CA SER A 90 -13.65 -10.10 8.54
C SER A 90 -14.13 -11.27 7.69
N THR A 91 -13.26 -11.83 6.84
CA THR A 91 -13.58 -12.99 5.98
C THR A 91 -13.77 -14.28 6.77
N ALA A 92 -13.07 -14.46 7.89
CA ALA A 92 -13.23 -15.62 8.78
C ALA A 92 -14.57 -15.63 9.55
N HIS A 93 -15.24 -14.47 9.68
CA HIS A 93 -16.51 -14.38 10.39
C HIS A 93 -17.72 -14.72 9.50
N SER A 94 -17.59 -14.55 8.19
CA SER A 94 -18.70 -14.75 7.24
C SER A 94 -18.93 -16.21 6.83
N SER A 95 -18.08 -17.14 7.28
CA SER A 95 -18.14 -18.58 6.96
C SER A 95 -18.68 -19.44 8.12
N LYS A 96 -19.31 -18.84 9.14
CA LYS A 96 -19.97 -19.53 10.27
C LYS A 96 -21.50 -19.37 10.31
N LEU A 97 -22.14 -19.10 9.17
CA LEU A 97 -23.60 -19.15 9.00
C LEU A 97 -23.96 -20.20 7.96
#